data_AF-A0A2U2ZUU2-F1
#
_entry.id   AF-A0A2U2ZUU2-F1
#
_cell.length_a   1.000
_cell.length_b   1.000
_cell.length_c   1.000
_cell.angle_alpha   90.00
_cell.angle_beta   90.00
_cell.angle_gamma   90.00
#
_symmetry.space_group_name_H-M   'P 1'
#
loop_
_entity.id
_entity.type
_entity.pdbx_description
1 polymer ?
#
loop_
_entity_poly.entity_id
_entity_poly.type
_entity_poly.pdbx_seq_one_letter_code
_entity_poly.pdbx_strand_id
1 'polypeptide(L)'
;MFAVCVIRDSEPELNKGKAKSLYDLLVTYADCQGRDTGQGYPYREALAGYLDCSPQTIDRAAKYLEQEIGLITVVRRKVAGKSDENDANLYLVHDAWLIHGMPAPADTPPQLVARYGHTVPGFDVEAWMAENAPDFDLTGWTAAHEARMNAQQEEHQERRRKDRARKRRSETKKKGGVTGDVTPMADQSEGGDVTGDGTCHVTHDVPGDVTDDALSTVVALEPVSGKTSVADAEGQGAGGFARAGAPESAPEERELEGGGSAASGTDIPTQRTASPRPKLVKTRPRGEVPGFEAVRAAIPSSVAAPGTRLYSGLHRAINELLTGDEAAGVPRRSPDQVIARINRRWYGQNAEERSAAGYTGDDRIRSRSSWLAEAIRRQDCPDPSCEDGEIIGAEMPCRACRERREEERRVRQTAAEAAARWEAETDASRAAAAAADRREAERAEEESRIRADLSRGGVYGAKLEHQVAKHMARWRERSSQAAQQPAQKQSAAEPVLPASGYGSPSDEYRAWRDSQTATLPAAIARARADKAARRDTPHDTGVNER
;
A
#
# COMPACT_ATOMS: atom_id res chain seq x y z
N MET A 1 -3.66 -11.25 -15.62
CA MET A 1 -4.63 -10.14 -15.44
C MET A 1 -5.47 -10.26 -14.15
N PHE A 2 -5.43 -11.39 -13.41
CA PHE A 2 -6.29 -11.63 -12.24
C PHE A 2 -5.66 -11.39 -10.84
N ALA A 3 -4.33 -11.39 -10.68
CA ALA A 3 -3.69 -10.82 -9.47
C ALA A 3 -4.12 -9.36 -9.22
N VAL A 4 -4.54 -8.69 -10.31
CA VAL A 4 -5.11 -7.35 -10.30
C VAL A 4 -6.46 -7.30 -9.57
N CYS A 5 -7.24 -8.38 -9.46
CA CYS A 5 -8.55 -8.36 -8.79
C CYS A 5 -8.42 -8.19 -7.27
N VAL A 6 -7.47 -8.88 -6.64
CA VAL A 6 -7.17 -8.73 -5.20
C VAL A 6 -6.48 -7.39 -4.94
N ILE A 7 -5.54 -6.99 -5.82
CA ILE A 7 -4.80 -5.73 -5.69
C ILE A 7 -5.67 -4.50 -5.99
N ARG A 8 -6.68 -4.62 -6.85
CA ARG A 8 -7.66 -3.55 -7.13
C ARG A 8 -8.90 -3.64 -6.27
N ASP A 9 -8.98 -4.61 -5.36
CA ASP A 9 -10.06 -4.63 -4.39
C ASP A 9 -10.00 -3.32 -3.59
N SER A 10 -10.99 -2.46 -3.83
CA SER A 10 -11.10 -1.16 -3.20
C SER A 10 -11.60 -1.27 -1.76
N GLU A 11 -11.79 -2.50 -1.25
CA GLU A 11 -12.22 -2.70 0.11
C GLU A 11 -11.27 -1.99 1.08
N PRO A 12 -11.78 -1.02 1.85
CA PRO A 12 -10.95 -0.21 2.72
C PRO A 12 -10.30 -1.06 3.83
N GLU A 13 -10.86 -2.23 4.16
CA GLU A 13 -10.28 -3.13 5.17
C GLU A 13 -9.02 -3.85 4.69
N LEU A 14 -8.90 -4.21 3.40
CA LEU A 14 -7.64 -4.71 2.83
C LEU A 14 -6.50 -3.68 2.98
N ASN A 15 -6.89 -2.40 2.97
CA ASN A 15 -5.98 -1.27 3.17
C ASN A 15 -5.78 -0.93 4.66
N LYS A 16 -6.61 -1.46 5.58
CA LYS A 16 -6.40 -1.30 7.03
C LYS A 16 -5.28 -2.25 7.48
N GLY A 17 -4.22 -1.69 8.05
CA GLY A 17 -3.23 -2.47 8.79
C GLY A 17 -2.24 -3.26 7.93
N LYS A 18 -1.68 -2.66 6.86
CA LYS A 18 -0.59 -3.22 6.02
C LYS A 18 -0.90 -4.59 5.38
N ALA A 19 -2.13 -5.10 5.46
CA ALA A 19 -2.52 -6.42 4.94
C ALA A 19 -2.29 -6.54 3.43
N LYS A 20 -2.75 -5.57 2.64
CA LYS A 20 -2.48 -5.53 1.19
C LYS A 20 -1.00 -5.55 0.87
N SER A 21 -0.21 -4.66 1.48
CA SER A 21 1.23 -4.58 1.24
C SER A 21 1.96 -5.86 1.68
N LEU A 22 1.50 -6.50 2.76
CA LEU A 22 2.01 -7.80 3.19
C LEU A 22 1.70 -8.88 2.15
N TYR A 23 0.48 -8.93 1.64
CA TYR A 23 0.10 -9.89 0.60
C TYR A 23 0.93 -9.70 -0.68
N ASP A 24 1.07 -8.46 -1.17
CA ASP A 24 1.90 -8.15 -2.35
C ASP A 24 3.36 -8.62 -2.16
N LEU A 25 3.89 -8.40 -0.95
CA LEU A 25 5.23 -8.85 -0.58
C LEU A 25 5.32 -10.39 -0.54
N LEU A 26 4.34 -11.08 0.05
CA LEU A 26 4.29 -12.54 0.11
C LEU A 26 4.19 -13.18 -1.29
N VAL A 27 3.39 -12.61 -2.19
CA VAL A 27 3.32 -13.03 -3.60
C VAL A 27 4.67 -12.86 -4.29
N THR A 28 5.32 -11.70 -4.08
CA THR A 28 6.67 -11.44 -4.63
C THR A 28 7.68 -12.46 -4.12
N TYR A 29 7.62 -12.83 -2.84
CA TYR A 29 8.46 -13.90 -2.28
C TYR A 29 8.18 -15.26 -2.91
N ALA A 30 6.89 -15.61 -3.09
CA ALA A 30 6.48 -16.88 -3.69
C ALA A 30 6.93 -17.02 -5.17
N ASP A 31 6.93 -15.91 -5.91
CA ASP A 31 7.35 -15.88 -7.31
C ASP A 31 8.88 -15.90 -7.46
N CYS A 32 9.61 -15.16 -6.61
CA CYS A 32 11.06 -15.01 -6.72
C CYS A 32 11.87 -16.18 -6.14
N GLN A 33 11.34 -16.91 -5.15
CA GLN A 33 12.09 -17.97 -4.46
C GLN A 33 11.60 -19.39 -4.74
N GLY A 34 10.65 -19.54 -5.68
CA GLY A 34 9.94 -20.80 -5.93
C GLY A 34 8.93 -21.06 -4.83
N ARG A 35 7.72 -21.50 -5.17
CA ARG A 35 6.59 -21.72 -4.23
C ARG A 35 6.85 -22.78 -3.14
N ASP A 36 8.04 -23.35 -3.11
CA ASP A 36 8.53 -24.26 -2.07
C ASP A 36 9.94 -23.79 -1.65
N THR A 37 9.99 -22.78 -0.77
CA THR A 37 11.25 -22.18 -0.32
C THR A 37 11.91 -23.06 0.73
N GLY A 38 12.53 -24.14 0.28
CA GLY A 38 13.54 -24.88 1.06
C GLY A 38 14.72 -24.00 1.51
N GLN A 39 14.80 -22.74 1.07
CA GLN A 39 15.79 -21.73 1.45
C GLN A 39 15.16 -20.53 2.17
N GLY A 40 14.74 -20.74 3.42
CA GLY A 40 14.55 -19.64 4.37
C GLY A 40 13.22 -18.89 4.22
N TYR A 41 12.28 -19.23 5.10
CA TYR A 41 11.06 -18.48 5.34
C TYR A 41 11.34 -16.98 5.56
N PRO A 42 10.52 -16.06 5.03
CA PRO A 42 10.71 -14.65 5.32
C PRO A 42 10.50 -14.43 6.82
N TYR A 43 11.58 -14.08 7.52
CA TYR A 43 11.54 -13.74 8.94
C TYR A 43 10.57 -12.58 9.15
N ARG A 44 9.80 -12.65 10.24
CA ARG A 44 8.79 -11.65 10.57
C ARG A 44 9.41 -10.26 10.71
N GLU A 45 10.63 -10.16 11.23
CA GLU A 45 11.42 -8.93 11.28
C GLU A 45 11.81 -8.40 9.89
N ALA A 46 12.15 -9.29 8.95
CA ALA A 46 12.46 -8.88 7.58
C ALA A 46 11.21 -8.32 6.89
N LEU A 47 10.07 -9.01 6.99
CA LEU A 47 8.78 -8.52 6.47
C LEU A 47 8.39 -7.17 7.10
N ALA A 48 8.60 -7.03 8.41
CA ALA A 48 8.38 -5.79 9.14
C ALA A 48 9.29 -4.66 8.62
N GLY A 49 10.57 -4.95 8.37
CA GLY A 49 11.54 -4.02 7.79
C GLY A 49 11.17 -3.57 6.37
N TYR A 50 10.77 -4.49 5.49
CA TYR A 50 10.34 -4.15 4.13
C TYR A 50 9.07 -3.27 4.12
N LEU A 51 8.16 -3.47 5.07
CA LEU A 51 6.91 -2.71 5.15
C LEU A 51 6.99 -1.46 6.04
N ASP A 52 8.17 -1.18 6.60
CA ASP A 52 8.42 -0.12 7.58
C ASP A 52 7.36 -0.11 8.70
N CYS A 53 7.21 -1.25 9.37
CA CYS A 53 6.21 -1.43 10.42
C CYS A 53 6.72 -2.36 11.53
N SER A 54 5.97 -2.47 12.63
CA SER A 54 6.33 -3.41 13.69
C SER A 54 5.97 -4.86 13.34
N PRO A 55 6.71 -5.87 13.85
CA PRO A 55 6.36 -7.28 13.71
C PRO A 55 4.93 -7.62 14.18
N GLN A 56 4.42 -6.92 15.20
CA GLN A 56 3.03 -7.06 15.67
C GLN A 56 2.01 -6.58 14.64
N THR A 57 2.39 -5.63 13.78
CA THR A 57 1.56 -5.18 12.66
C THR A 57 1.50 -6.25 11.58
N ILE A 58 2.61 -6.96 11.32
CA ILE A 58 2.64 -8.15 10.45
C ILE A 58 1.71 -9.24 10.98
N ASP A 59 1.71 -9.52 12.29
CA ASP A 59 0.81 -10.56 12.86
C ASP A 59 -0.66 -10.20 12.70
N ARG A 60 -1.01 -8.93 12.93
CA ARG A 60 -2.39 -8.44 12.73
C ARG A 60 -2.80 -8.50 11.27
N ALA A 61 -1.91 -8.11 10.37
CA ALA A 61 -2.09 -8.19 8.92
C ALA A 61 -2.28 -9.64 8.46
N ALA A 62 -1.41 -10.56 8.90
CA ALA A 62 -1.48 -11.97 8.58
C ALA A 62 -2.75 -12.61 9.13
N LYS A 63 -3.12 -12.32 10.38
CA LYS A 63 -4.37 -12.78 10.98
C LYS A 63 -5.59 -12.30 10.18
N TYR A 64 -5.57 -11.06 9.69
CA TYR A 64 -6.64 -10.53 8.85
C TYR A 64 -6.71 -11.24 7.49
N LEU A 65 -5.57 -11.39 6.79
CA LEU A 65 -5.50 -12.11 5.51
C LEU A 65 -5.97 -13.57 5.61
N GLU A 66 -5.70 -14.23 6.75
CA GLU A 66 -6.05 -15.62 6.99
C GLU A 66 -7.50 -15.82 7.46
N GLN A 67 -7.95 -15.05 8.45
CA GLN A 67 -9.25 -15.28 9.09
C GLN A 67 -10.41 -14.60 8.37
N GLU A 68 -10.20 -13.38 7.87
CA GLU A 68 -11.29 -12.59 7.28
C GLU A 68 -11.39 -12.82 5.77
N ILE A 69 -10.25 -12.92 5.07
CA ILE A 69 -10.23 -13.04 3.61
C ILE A 69 -9.96 -14.47 3.15
N GLY A 70 -9.12 -15.22 3.87
CA GLY A 70 -8.69 -16.56 3.47
C GLY A 70 -7.67 -16.57 2.32
N LEU A 71 -6.97 -15.45 2.07
CA LEU A 71 -5.93 -15.37 1.01
C LEU A 71 -4.68 -16.17 1.36
N ILE A 72 -4.40 -16.33 2.66
CA ILE A 72 -3.25 -17.07 3.15
C ILE A 72 -3.64 -18.05 4.25
N THR A 73 -2.84 -19.09 4.45
CA THR A 73 -2.87 -19.94 5.64
C THR A 73 -1.49 -19.98 6.28
N VAL A 74 -1.43 -19.76 7.60
CA VAL A 74 -0.16 -19.80 8.33
C VAL A 74 0.05 -21.20 8.90
N VAL A 75 0.79 -22.06 8.19
CA VAL A 75 0.99 -23.48 8.54
C VAL A 75 1.84 -23.64 9.80
N ARG A 76 2.83 -22.77 9.97
CA ARG A 76 3.68 -22.72 11.17
C ARG A 76 3.72 -21.29 11.68
N ARG A 77 3.28 -21.11 12.93
CA ARG A 77 3.38 -19.84 13.66
C ARG A 77 4.56 -19.88 14.61
N LYS A 78 5.14 -18.71 14.86
CA LYS A 78 6.03 -18.51 16.01
C LYS A 78 5.34 -18.96 17.30
N VAL A 79 6.06 -19.72 18.12
CA VAL A 79 5.60 -20.11 19.45
C VAL A 79 5.77 -18.92 20.40
N ALA A 80 4.66 -18.44 20.97
CA ALA A 80 4.70 -17.34 21.95
C ALA A 80 5.52 -17.77 23.19
N GLY A 81 6.49 -16.95 23.59
CA GLY A 81 7.32 -17.19 24.78
C GLY A 81 8.66 -17.89 24.54
N LYS A 82 8.99 -18.24 23.29
CA LYS A 82 10.30 -18.77 22.92
C LYS A 82 10.94 -17.86 21.86
N SER A 83 11.82 -16.96 22.29
CA SER A 83 12.54 -16.03 21.39
C SER A 83 13.43 -16.77 20.39
N ASP A 84 13.91 -17.95 20.76
CA ASP A 84 14.96 -18.66 20.05
C ASP A 84 14.40 -19.73 19.09
N GLU A 85 13.11 -20.07 19.22
CA GLU A 85 12.43 -21.01 18.33
C GLU A 85 11.67 -20.25 17.23
N ASN A 86 12.34 -20.13 16.08
CA ASN A 86 11.74 -19.88 14.75
C ASN A 86 10.85 -18.62 14.65
N ASP A 87 11.47 -17.45 14.41
CA ASP A 87 10.76 -16.20 14.08
C ASP A 87 10.19 -16.17 12.63
N ALA A 88 10.21 -17.34 11.97
CA ALA A 88 9.77 -17.58 10.63
C ALA A 88 8.36 -18.19 10.62
N ASN A 89 7.42 -17.50 9.99
CA ASN A 89 6.11 -18.06 9.68
C ASN A 89 6.15 -18.73 8.30
N LEU A 90 5.48 -19.88 8.15
CA LEU A 90 5.24 -20.49 6.85
C LEU A 90 3.86 -20.07 6.35
N TYR A 91 3.84 -19.31 5.25
CA TYR A 91 2.64 -18.83 4.59
C TYR A 91 2.34 -19.67 3.34
N LEU A 92 1.13 -20.22 3.25
CA LEU A 92 0.56 -20.74 2.01
C LEU A 92 -0.34 -19.67 1.40
N VAL A 93 -0.19 -19.40 0.11
CA VAL A 93 -0.97 -18.39 -0.61
C VAL A 93 -1.97 -19.11 -1.54
N HIS A 94 -3.26 -18.76 -1.43
CA HIS A 94 -4.36 -19.49 -2.06
C HIS A 94 -4.92 -18.82 -3.33
N ASP A 95 -4.13 -17.98 -4.00
CA ASP A 95 -4.56 -17.13 -5.10
C ASP A 95 -4.33 -17.71 -6.51
N ALA A 96 -3.63 -18.85 -6.60
CA ALA A 96 -3.21 -19.41 -7.88
C ALA A 96 -4.38 -19.67 -8.83
N TRP A 97 -5.49 -20.21 -8.32
CA TRP A 97 -6.68 -20.51 -9.11
C TRP A 97 -7.38 -19.24 -9.61
N LEU A 98 -7.39 -18.17 -8.79
CA LEU A 98 -7.87 -16.85 -9.20
C LEU A 98 -7.01 -16.29 -10.33
N ILE A 99 -5.69 -16.36 -10.20
CA ILE A 99 -4.73 -15.81 -11.18
C ILE A 99 -4.88 -16.48 -12.55
N HIS A 100 -5.06 -17.80 -12.55
CA HIS A 100 -5.09 -18.63 -13.75
C HIS A 100 -6.51 -18.91 -14.28
N GLY A 101 -7.55 -18.44 -13.60
CA GLY A 101 -8.94 -18.71 -13.98
C GLY A 101 -9.28 -20.21 -13.95
N MET A 102 -8.67 -20.96 -13.03
CA MET A 102 -8.90 -22.39 -12.86
C MET A 102 -9.91 -22.62 -11.72
N PRO A 103 -10.57 -23.80 -11.67
CA PRO A 103 -11.38 -24.17 -10.51
C PRO A 103 -10.56 -24.15 -9.22
N ALA A 104 -11.15 -23.65 -8.13
CA ALA A 104 -10.51 -23.62 -6.82
C ALA A 104 -10.18 -25.04 -6.32
N PRO A 105 -8.92 -25.30 -5.88
CA PRO A 105 -8.54 -26.53 -5.19
C PRO A 105 -9.38 -26.77 -3.93
N ALA A 106 -9.60 -28.04 -3.54
CA ALA A 106 -10.41 -28.41 -2.37
C ALA A 106 -9.87 -27.88 -1.03
N ASP A 107 -8.57 -27.57 -0.94
CA ASP A 107 -7.91 -26.98 0.21
C ASP A 107 -8.01 -25.44 0.27
N THR A 108 -8.65 -24.82 -0.72
CA THR A 108 -8.87 -23.37 -0.73
C THR A 108 -9.83 -22.97 0.40
N PRO A 109 -9.52 -21.94 1.21
CA PRO A 109 -10.42 -21.46 2.24
C PRO A 109 -11.79 -21.07 1.65
N PRO A 110 -12.92 -21.53 2.22
CA PRO A 110 -14.24 -21.27 1.66
C PRO A 110 -14.57 -19.77 1.64
N GLN A 111 -14.07 -18.97 2.59
CA GLN A 111 -14.25 -17.52 2.60
C GLN A 111 -13.71 -16.88 1.31
N LEU A 112 -12.57 -17.37 0.82
CA LEU A 112 -11.94 -16.86 -0.40
C LEU A 112 -12.76 -17.21 -1.63
N VAL A 113 -13.29 -18.43 -1.70
CA VAL A 113 -14.13 -18.90 -2.80
C VAL A 113 -15.48 -18.19 -2.80
N ALA A 114 -16.13 -18.02 -1.65
CA ALA A 114 -17.36 -17.25 -1.51
C ALA A 114 -17.17 -15.81 -2.01
N ARG A 115 -16.03 -15.22 -1.64
CA ARG A 115 -15.72 -13.82 -1.95
C ARG A 115 -15.34 -13.59 -3.40
N TYR A 116 -14.50 -14.42 -4.01
CA TYR A 116 -13.93 -14.14 -5.33
C TYR A 116 -14.30 -15.16 -6.40
N GLY A 117 -14.95 -16.28 -6.07
CA GLY A 117 -15.30 -17.32 -7.04
C GLY A 117 -16.16 -16.80 -8.19
N HIS A 118 -17.06 -15.85 -7.93
CA HIS A 118 -17.89 -15.20 -8.95
C HIS A 118 -17.09 -14.39 -9.98
N THR A 119 -15.83 -14.05 -9.70
CA THR A 119 -14.95 -13.34 -10.65
C THR A 119 -14.33 -14.26 -11.69
N VAL A 120 -14.38 -15.58 -11.50
CA VAL A 120 -13.89 -16.58 -12.44
C VAL A 120 -15.04 -16.98 -13.38
N PRO A 121 -14.95 -16.72 -14.69
CA PRO A 121 -16.04 -17.01 -15.62
C PRO A 121 -16.45 -18.50 -15.61
N GLY A 122 -17.74 -18.76 -15.39
CA GLY A 122 -18.30 -20.12 -15.38
C GLY A 122 -18.03 -20.92 -14.11
N PHE A 123 -17.44 -20.32 -13.07
CA PHE A 123 -17.24 -20.97 -11.78
C PHE A 123 -18.52 -20.89 -10.93
N ASP A 124 -19.07 -22.05 -10.56
CA ASP A 124 -20.26 -22.16 -9.72
C ASP A 124 -19.86 -22.28 -8.25
N VAL A 125 -19.97 -21.16 -7.53
CA VAL A 125 -19.61 -21.06 -6.11
C VAL A 125 -20.48 -21.96 -5.24
N GLU A 126 -21.77 -22.05 -5.52
CA GLU A 126 -22.70 -22.86 -4.71
C GLU A 126 -22.41 -24.35 -4.86
N ALA A 127 -22.19 -24.80 -6.10
CA ALA A 127 -21.82 -26.19 -6.38
C ALA A 127 -20.48 -26.55 -5.72
N TRP A 128 -19.48 -25.67 -5.82
CA TRP A 128 -18.18 -25.89 -5.19
C TRP A 128 -18.28 -25.97 -3.66
N MET A 129 -19.07 -25.09 -3.04
CA MET A 129 -19.30 -25.08 -1.59
C MET A 129 -20.01 -26.34 -1.11
N ALA A 130 -21.05 -26.78 -1.83
CA ALA A 130 -21.77 -28.00 -1.49
C ALA A 130 -20.88 -29.26 -1.56
N GLU A 131 -19.88 -29.27 -2.45
CA GLU A 131 -18.95 -30.38 -2.61
C GLU A 131 -17.78 -30.34 -1.62
N ASN A 132 -17.15 -29.18 -1.43
CA ASN A 132 -15.86 -29.07 -0.74
C ASN A 132 -15.97 -28.50 0.69
N ALA A 133 -17.03 -27.76 1.00
CA ALA A 133 -17.22 -27.11 2.30
C ALA A 133 -18.70 -27.11 2.73
N PRO A 134 -19.35 -28.28 2.87
CA PRO A 134 -20.79 -28.37 3.14
C PRO A 134 -21.21 -27.75 4.48
N ASP A 135 -20.29 -27.65 5.44
CA ASP A 135 -20.52 -27.05 6.76
C ASP A 135 -20.39 -25.50 6.75
N PHE A 136 -19.96 -24.91 5.63
CA PHE A 136 -19.81 -23.47 5.52
C PHE A 136 -21.14 -22.80 5.19
N ASP A 137 -21.64 -21.97 6.10
CA ASP A 137 -22.87 -21.18 5.90
C ASP A 137 -22.63 -20.03 4.91
N LEU A 138 -22.69 -20.34 3.61
CA LEU A 138 -22.50 -19.38 2.53
C LEU A 138 -23.51 -18.23 2.61
N THR A 139 -24.77 -18.53 2.94
CA THR A 139 -25.85 -17.54 3.03
C THR A 139 -25.62 -16.58 4.20
N GLY A 140 -25.29 -17.12 5.38
CA GLY A 140 -24.96 -16.30 6.55
C GLY A 140 -23.71 -15.45 6.33
N TRP A 141 -22.68 -16.02 5.70
CA TRP A 141 -21.45 -15.30 5.38
C TRP A 141 -21.68 -14.16 4.38
N THR A 142 -22.40 -14.41 3.28
CA THR A 142 -22.73 -13.39 2.27
C THR A 142 -23.54 -12.25 2.87
N ALA A 143 -24.57 -12.55 3.67
CA ALA A 143 -25.37 -11.55 4.37
C ALA A 143 -24.53 -10.72 5.35
N ALA A 144 -23.62 -11.35 6.12
CA ALA A 144 -22.73 -10.64 7.03
C ALA A 144 -21.72 -9.75 6.29
N HIS A 145 -21.19 -10.23 5.16
CA HIS A 145 -20.26 -9.48 4.31
C HIS A 145 -20.94 -8.25 3.68
N GLU A 146 -22.13 -8.41 3.10
CA GLU A 146 -22.91 -7.28 2.56
C GLU A 146 -23.27 -6.26 3.63
N ALA A 147 -23.70 -6.70 4.81
CA ALA A 147 -23.99 -5.80 5.93
C ALA A 147 -22.76 -4.98 6.34
N ARG A 148 -21.57 -5.60 6.36
CA ARG A 148 -20.30 -4.92 6.64
C ARG A 148 -19.96 -3.88 5.57
N MET A 149 -20.09 -4.23 4.29
CA MET A 149 -19.84 -3.31 3.18
C MET A 149 -20.80 -2.12 3.20
N ASN A 150 -22.08 -2.36 3.50
CA ASN A 150 -23.07 -1.29 3.64
C ASN A 150 -22.73 -0.36 4.81
N ALA A 151 -22.37 -0.90 5.97
CA ALA A 151 -21.95 -0.10 7.12
C ALA A 151 -20.72 0.79 6.82
N GLN A 152 -19.73 0.26 6.08
CA GLN A 152 -18.57 1.04 5.66
C GLN A 152 -18.94 2.16 4.66
N GLN A 153 -19.83 1.87 3.71
CA GLN A 153 -20.32 2.88 2.77
C GLN A 153 -21.08 3.98 3.50
N GLU A 154 -21.91 3.64 4.49
CA GLU A 154 -22.60 4.60 5.35
C GLU A 154 -21.63 5.47 6.15
N GLU A 155 -20.62 4.88 6.79
CA GLU A 155 -19.58 5.61 7.52
C GLU A 155 -18.85 6.60 6.60
N HIS A 156 -18.48 6.16 5.39
CA HIS A 156 -17.82 7.03 4.41
C HIS A 156 -18.74 8.17 3.94
N GLN A 157 -20.02 7.89 3.69
CA GLN A 157 -21.01 8.92 3.37
C GLN A 157 -21.18 9.91 4.53
N GLU A 158 -21.21 9.43 5.78
CA GLU A 158 -21.30 10.27 6.97
C GLU A 158 -20.06 11.15 7.12
N ARG A 159 -18.86 10.61 6.91
CA ARG A 159 -17.61 11.39 6.90
C ARG A 159 -17.65 12.50 5.86
N ARG A 160 -18.09 12.20 4.63
CA ARG A 160 -18.26 13.22 3.58
C ARG A 160 -19.31 14.26 3.94
N ARG A 161 -20.40 13.89 4.63
CA ARG A 161 -21.41 14.84 5.14
C ARG A 161 -20.80 15.77 6.20
N LYS A 162 -20.03 15.21 7.14
CA LYS A 162 -19.30 15.96 8.18
C LYS A 162 -18.27 16.92 7.57
N ASP A 163 -17.50 16.49 6.58
CA ASP A 163 -16.51 17.34 5.90
C ASP A 163 -17.15 18.48 5.11
N ARG A 164 -18.27 18.21 4.42
CA ARG A 164 -19.06 19.27 3.75
C ARG A 164 -19.61 20.28 4.77
N ALA A 165 -20.07 19.82 5.94
CA ALA A 165 -20.53 20.70 7.00
C ALA A 165 -19.38 21.55 7.58
N ARG A 166 -18.20 20.97 7.80
CA ARG A 166 -16.98 21.69 8.22
C ARG A 166 -16.57 22.74 7.19
N LYS A 167 -16.55 22.39 5.91
CA LYS A 167 -16.23 23.32 4.82
C LYS A 167 -17.20 24.50 4.76
N ARG A 168 -18.52 24.24 4.83
CA ARG A 168 -19.55 25.30 4.88
C ARG A 168 -19.37 26.24 6.07
N ARG A 169 -19.08 25.72 7.26
CA ARG A 169 -18.79 26.54 8.45
C ARG A 169 -17.53 27.39 8.29
N SER A 170 -16.50 26.88 7.61
CA SER A 170 -15.27 27.63 7.35
C SER A 170 -15.46 28.75 6.31
N GLU A 171 -16.33 28.54 5.32
CA GLU A 171 -16.64 29.53 4.28
C GLU A 171 -17.48 30.69 4.83
N THR A 172 -18.48 30.40 5.68
CA THR A 172 -19.28 31.46 6.32
C THR A 172 -18.44 32.32 7.27
N LYS A 173 -17.52 31.71 8.02
CA LYS A 173 -16.61 32.45 8.93
C LYS A 173 -15.64 33.38 8.19
N LYS A 174 -15.23 33.06 6.95
CA LYS A 174 -14.31 33.90 6.15
C LYS A 174 -15.00 35.09 5.46
N LYS A 175 -16.31 35.04 5.21
CA LYS A 175 -17.03 36.14 4.55
C LYS A 175 -17.62 37.18 5.51
N GLY A 176 -17.67 36.91 6.82
CA GLY A 176 -18.24 37.82 7.82
C GLY A 176 -17.27 38.85 8.42
N GLY A 177 -16.02 38.95 7.94
CA GLY A 177 -14.97 39.74 8.62
C GLY A 177 -14.61 41.09 7.99
N VAL A 178 -15.09 41.44 6.79
CA VAL A 178 -14.72 42.70 6.12
C VAL A 178 -15.91 43.25 5.32
N THR A 179 -16.92 43.71 6.03
CA THR A 179 -17.68 44.89 5.58
C THR A 179 -17.58 45.89 6.71
N GLY A 180 -16.51 46.70 6.66
CA GLY A 180 -16.47 47.93 7.43
C GLY A 180 -17.63 48.83 7.01
N ASP A 181 -18.23 49.45 8.02
CA ASP A 181 -18.98 50.70 7.97
C ASP A 181 -19.78 50.99 6.69
N VAL A 182 -21.04 50.54 6.69
CA VAL A 182 -22.13 51.46 6.32
C VAL A 182 -23.24 51.26 7.35
N THR A 183 -23.21 52.10 8.38
CA THR A 183 -24.30 52.37 9.30
C THR A 183 -25.56 52.75 8.50
N PRO A 184 -26.65 51.95 8.49
CA PRO A 184 -27.93 52.48 8.10
C PRO A 184 -28.43 53.32 9.28
N MET A 185 -28.61 54.61 9.03
CA MET A 185 -29.28 55.53 9.95
C MET A 185 -30.59 54.92 10.44
N ALA A 186 -30.78 55.02 11.75
CA ALA A 186 -31.91 54.53 12.50
C ALA A 186 -33.23 55.15 11.99
N ASP A 187 -34.26 54.31 11.90
CA ASP A 187 -35.63 54.74 12.16
C ASP A 187 -36.12 54.03 13.42
N GLN A 188 -36.69 54.86 14.28
CA GLN A 188 -37.17 54.57 15.62
C GLN A 188 -38.34 53.59 15.58
N SER A 189 -38.30 52.56 16.41
CA SER A 189 -39.51 51.88 16.87
C SER A 189 -39.27 51.41 18.30
N GLU A 190 -40.00 52.04 19.20
CA GLU A 190 -40.11 51.75 20.62
C GLU A 190 -40.61 50.33 20.90
N GLY A 191 -40.20 49.81 22.07
CA GLY A 191 -41.04 48.97 22.90
C GLY A 191 -40.75 47.47 22.84
N GLY A 192 -40.30 46.90 23.96
CA GLY A 192 -40.32 45.46 24.15
C GLY A 192 -39.36 44.94 25.23
N ASP A 193 -39.71 45.22 26.47
CA ASP A 193 -39.15 44.61 27.69
C ASP A 193 -39.39 43.08 27.70
N VAL A 194 -38.32 42.27 27.78
CA VAL A 194 -38.37 40.90 28.33
C VAL A 194 -37.02 40.59 29.00
N THR A 195 -37.10 40.44 30.31
CA THR A 195 -36.11 39.85 31.21
C THR A 195 -35.80 38.40 30.85
N GLY A 196 -34.51 38.06 30.85
CA GLY A 196 -34.06 36.69 30.59
C GLY A 196 -32.60 36.51 30.90
N ASP A 197 -32.32 36.25 32.19
CA ASP A 197 -31.05 35.76 32.72
C ASP A 197 -30.55 34.56 31.89
N GLY A 198 -29.28 34.60 31.50
CA GLY A 198 -28.70 33.61 30.61
C GLY A 198 -27.20 33.80 30.43
N THR A 199 -26.46 33.84 31.54
CA THR A 199 -25.01 33.72 31.56
C THR A 199 -24.59 32.38 30.94
N CYS A 200 -23.99 32.43 29.75
CA CYS A 200 -23.15 31.34 29.27
C CYS A 200 -21.85 31.92 28.66
N HIS A 201 -20.74 31.59 29.33
CA HIS A 201 -19.40 31.85 28.84
C HIS A 201 -19.13 31.02 27.58
N VAL A 202 -18.92 31.69 26.44
CA VAL A 202 -18.38 31.07 25.23
C VAL A 202 -16.87 31.18 25.28
N THR A 203 -16.21 30.15 25.80
CA THR A 203 -14.78 29.90 25.54
C THR A 203 -14.68 29.17 24.21
N HIS A 204 -14.12 29.86 23.19
CA HIS A 204 -13.74 29.23 21.94
C HIS A 204 -12.37 28.57 22.08
N ASP A 205 -12.35 27.28 22.42
CA ASP A 205 -11.19 26.44 22.15
C ASP A 205 -11.26 25.91 20.71
N VAL A 206 -10.21 26.23 19.95
CA VAL A 206 -9.97 25.75 18.59
C VAL A 206 -8.97 24.59 18.69
N PRO A 207 -9.37 23.32 18.49
CA PRO A 207 -8.40 22.29 18.18
C PRO A 207 -8.06 22.40 16.68
N GLY A 208 -6.88 22.96 16.40
CA GLY A 208 -6.26 22.88 15.09
C GLY A 208 -5.67 21.49 14.90
N ASP A 209 -6.36 20.66 14.13
CA ASP A 209 -5.86 19.36 13.67
C ASP A 209 -5.14 19.58 12.33
N VAL A 210 -3.82 19.70 12.40
CA VAL A 210 -2.91 19.82 11.26
C VAL A 210 -1.91 18.69 11.38
N THR A 211 -2.03 17.70 10.47
CA THR A 211 -1.12 16.66 9.96
C THR A 211 -1.96 15.40 9.76
N ASP A 212 -2.15 14.86 8.55
CA ASP A 212 -1.13 14.10 7.82
C ASP A 212 -1.32 14.23 6.30
N ASP A 213 -0.33 14.82 5.63
CA ASP A 213 -0.13 14.70 4.19
C ASP A 213 1.38 14.86 3.92
N ALA A 214 2.13 13.79 4.19
CA ALA A 214 3.59 13.63 4.02
C ALA A 214 3.95 12.23 4.59
N LEU A 215 4.56 11.25 3.92
CA LEU A 215 5.35 11.15 2.71
C LEU A 215 5.26 9.71 2.20
N SER A 216 4.95 9.50 0.92
CA SER A 216 5.26 8.26 0.21
C SER A 216 6.66 8.44 -0.37
N THR A 217 7.67 8.00 0.38
CA THR A 217 9.06 7.93 -0.10
C THR A 217 9.27 6.53 -0.66
N VAL A 218 9.13 6.37 -1.97
CA VAL A 218 9.54 5.16 -2.67
C VAL A 218 11.07 5.15 -2.71
N VAL A 219 11.68 4.42 -1.78
CA VAL A 219 13.09 4.04 -1.85
C VAL A 219 13.18 2.86 -2.81
N ALA A 220 13.77 3.08 -3.98
CA ALA A 220 14.17 1.99 -4.87
C ALA A 220 15.41 1.31 -4.27
N LEU A 221 15.31 0.03 -3.94
CA LEU A 221 16.45 -0.82 -3.58
C LEU A 221 16.81 -1.73 -4.76
N GLU A 222 18.10 -1.70 -5.10
CA GLU A 222 18.78 -2.49 -6.12
C GLU A 222 18.82 -3.99 -5.74
N PRO A 223 18.71 -4.91 -6.71
CA PRO A 223 18.98 -6.32 -6.44
C PRO A 223 20.50 -6.60 -6.42
N VAL A 224 20.99 -7.06 -5.27
CA VAL A 224 22.33 -7.63 -5.11
C VAL A 224 22.41 -8.94 -5.88
N SER A 225 23.19 -8.94 -6.96
CA SER A 225 23.49 -10.10 -7.79
C SER A 225 24.40 -11.09 -7.05
N GLY A 226 23.83 -12.22 -6.62
CA GLY A 226 24.56 -13.38 -6.12
C GLY A 226 25.20 -14.16 -7.28
N LYS A 227 26.53 -14.19 -7.28
CA LYS A 227 27.37 -14.94 -8.22
C LYS A 227 27.12 -16.45 -8.09
N THR A 228 26.83 -17.09 -9.23
CA THR A 228 27.02 -18.52 -9.44
C THR A 228 28.51 -18.81 -9.60
N SER A 229 29.04 -19.73 -8.79
CA SER A 229 30.37 -20.33 -8.98
C SER A 229 30.22 -21.83 -9.18
N VAL A 230 30.47 -22.27 -10.41
CA VAL A 230 30.79 -23.67 -10.74
C VAL A 230 32.26 -23.66 -11.14
N ALA A 231 33.11 -24.33 -10.36
CA ALA A 231 34.35 -24.99 -10.80
C ALA A 231 35.09 -25.54 -9.57
N ASP A 232 35.10 -26.85 -9.45
CA ASP A 232 36.08 -27.61 -8.70
C ASP A 232 37.49 -27.34 -9.26
N ALA A 233 38.43 -26.97 -8.39
CA ALA A 233 39.85 -27.17 -8.61
C ALA A 233 40.59 -27.16 -7.26
N GLU A 234 41.19 -28.31 -6.96
CA GLU A 234 42.10 -28.58 -5.86
C GLU A 234 43.32 -27.63 -5.90
N GLY A 235 43.77 -27.16 -4.73
CA GLY A 235 44.98 -26.33 -4.65
C GLY A 235 45.36 -25.89 -3.25
N GLN A 236 46.36 -26.58 -2.69
CA GLN A 236 47.00 -26.40 -1.38
C GLN A 236 47.49 -24.98 -1.04
N GLY A 237 47.58 -24.69 0.27
CA GLY A 237 48.43 -23.63 0.85
C GLY A 237 47.79 -22.99 2.10
N ALA A 238 47.98 -23.53 3.31
CA ALA A 238 49.09 -23.30 4.24
C ALA A 238 49.16 -21.88 4.87
N GLY A 239 49.02 -21.83 6.20
CA GLY A 239 49.26 -20.66 7.08
C GLY A 239 47.97 -19.98 7.54
N GLY A 240 47.45 -20.14 8.77
CA GLY A 240 48.10 -20.33 10.05
C GLY A 240 48.22 -18.97 10.74
N PHE A 241 47.30 -18.62 11.65
CA PHE A 241 47.58 -17.92 12.91
C PHE A 241 46.37 -18.09 13.84
N ALA A 242 46.66 -18.57 15.03
CA ALA A 242 45.72 -18.84 16.09
C ALA A 242 45.78 -17.75 17.17
N ARG A 243 44.68 -17.71 17.94
CA ARG A 243 44.53 -17.40 19.38
C ARG A 243 43.99 -16.03 19.81
N ALA A 244 42.90 -16.18 20.57
CA ALA A 244 42.61 -15.64 21.91
C ALA A 244 42.33 -14.13 22.03
N GLY A 245 41.36 -13.67 22.81
CA GLY A 245 40.44 -14.34 23.73
C GLY A 245 39.43 -13.34 24.29
N ALA A 246 38.41 -13.86 24.98
CA ALA A 246 37.53 -13.11 25.88
C ALA A 246 38.33 -12.52 27.06
N PRO A 247 37.81 -11.50 27.78
CA PRO A 247 36.85 -11.75 28.88
C PRO A 247 35.69 -10.72 28.88
N GLU A 248 34.45 -11.05 29.25
CA GLU A 248 33.91 -11.34 30.58
C GLU A 248 34.18 -10.24 31.62
N SER A 249 33.19 -9.37 31.86
CA SER A 249 32.96 -8.61 33.11
C SER A 249 31.58 -7.91 33.07
N ALA A 250 30.61 -8.48 33.79
CA ALA A 250 29.57 -7.73 34.51
C ALA A 250 29.97 -7.78 36.02
N PRO A 251 29.23 -7.22 37.00
CA PRO A 251 28.03 -6.38 36.98
C PRO A 251 28.18 -5.12 37.86
N GLU A 252 27.18 -4.22 37.88
CA GLU A 252 26.91 -3.46 39.11
C GLU A 252 25.43 -3.09 39.25
N GLU A 253 24.87 -3.59 40.34
CA GLU A 253 23.57 -3.29 40.93
C GLU A 253 23.63 -1.93 41.64
N ARG A 254 22.53 -1.17 41.59
CA ARG A 254 22.16 -0.25 42.68
C ARG A 254 20.65 -0.26 42.86
N GLU A 255 20.22 -1.09 43.80
CA GLU A 255 19.00 -0.88 44.57
C GLU A 255 19.26 0.14 45.68
N LEU A 256 18.17 0.80 46.09
CA LEU A 256 17.74 1.13 47.46
C LEU A 256 17.32 2.59 47.70
N GLU A 257 16.07 2.65 48.15
CA GLU A 257 15.48 3.57 49.12
C GLU A 257 15.16 4.99 48.62
N GLY A 258 13.99 5.57 48.86
CA GLY A 258 12.94 5.26 49.81
C GLY A 258 12.37 6.59 50.31
N GLY A 259 11.05 6.67 50.47
CA GLY A 259 10.42 7.62 51.40
C GLY A 259 9.57 8.74 50.79
N GLY A 260 8.32 8.81 51.28
CA GLY A 260 7.79 10.09 51.76
C GLY A 260 6.50 10.59 51.11
N SER A 261 5.35 10.05 51.54
CA SER A 261 4.10 10.80 51.53
C SER A 261 4.14 11.95 52.56
N ALA A 262 3.73 13.16 52.18
CA ALA A 262 2.98 14.07 53.04
C ALA A 262 2.38 15.23 52.24
N ALA A 263 1.10 15.51 52.52
CA ALA A 263 0.36 16.65 52.06
C ALA A 263 0.88 17.96 52.69
N SER A 264 0.83 19.06 51.95
CA SER A 264 0.50 20.38 52.49
C SER A 264 0.17 21.33 51.35
N GLY A 265 -1.01 21.94 51.42
CA GLY A 265 -1.46 22.96 50.48
C GLY A 265 -0.60 24.22 50.58
N THR A 266 -0.46 24.91 49.47
CA THR A 266 -0.06 26.33 49.46
C THR A 266 -0.54 26.95 48.16
N ASP A 267 -1.08 28.16 48.31
CA ASP A 267 -1.77 28.96 47.33
C ASP A 267 -1.00 29.15 46.01
N ILE A 268 -1.74 29.14 44.91
CA ILE A 268 -1.24 29.45 43.56
C ILE A 268 -1.33 30.97 43.36
N PRO A 269 -0.21 31.71 43.30
CA PRO A 269 -0.23 33.07 42.80
C PRO A 269 -0.35 33.08 41.27
N THR A 270 -1.48 33.61 40.80
CA THR A 270 -1.73 34.01 39.41
C THR A 270 -0.79 35.13 38.97
N GLN A 271 0.40 34.83 38.44
CA GLN A 271 1.14 35.72 37.53
C GLN A 271 2.00 34.92 36.54
N ARG A 272 1.42 34.56 35.39
CA ARG A 272 2.20 34.16 34.20
C ARG A 272 2.78 35.44 33.57
N THR A 273 4.05 35.71 33.84
CA THR A 273 4.84 36.69 33.09
C THR A 273 5.03 36.17 31.66
N ALA A 274 4.60 36.96 30.68
CA ALA A 274 4.74 36.62 29.26
C ALA A 274 6.23 36.45 28.91
N SER A 275 6.60 35.25 28.46
CA SER A 275 7.96 34.99 27.96
C SER A 275 8.23 35.90 26.75
N PRO A 276 9.41 36.57 26.70
CA PRO A 276 9.74 37.46 25.60
C PRO A 276 9.89 36.66 24.31
N ARG A 277 8.98 36.88 23.35
CA ARG A 277 9.06 36.32 22.00
C ARG A 277 10.45 36.58 21.40
N PRO A 278 11.15 35.56 20.88
CA PRO A 278 12.44 35.74 20.24
C PRO A 278 12.30 36.73 19.09
N LYS A 279 13.06 37.83 19.15
CA LYS A 279 13.08 38.86 18.11
C LYS A 279 13.48 38.19 16.80
N LEU A 280 12.58 38.18 15.81
CA LEU A 280 12.82 37.71 14.45
C LEU A 280 14.04 38.47 13.89
N VAL A 281 15.19 37.82 13.87
CA VAL A 281 16.42 38.40 13.32
C VAL A 281 16.18 38.54 11.82
N LYS A 282 15.99 39.79 11.37
CA LYS A 282 15.93 40.13 9.94
C LYS A 282 17.29 39.81 9.33
N THR A 283 17.45 38.60 8.79
CA THR A 283 18.61 38.26 7.98
C THR A 283 18.58 39.17 6.76
N ARG A 284 19.59 40.03 6.62
CA ARG A 284 19.72 40.87 5.44
C ARG A 284 19.80 39.95 4.22
N PRO A 285 19.10 40.27 3.11
CA PRO A 285 19.24 39.49 1.88
C PRO A 285 20.72 39.42 1.50
N ARG A 286 21.22 38.21 1.25
CA ARG A 286 22.60 38.01 0.77
C ARG A 286 22.77 38.83 -0.51
N GLY A 287 23.88 39.58 -0.60
CA GLY A 287 24.22 40.35 -1.80
C GLY A 287 24.33 39.45 -3.03
N GLU A 288 24.16 40.04 -4.21
CA GLU A 288 24.37 39.37 -5.48
C GLU A 288 25.85 39.00 -5.64
N VAL A 289 26.10 37.76 -6.05
CA VAL A 289 27.45 37.20 -6.19
C VAL A 289 27.99 37.44 -7.60
N PRO A 290 29.31 37.46 -7.81
CA PRO A 290 29.87 37.66 -9.15
C PRO A 290 29.29 36.67 -10.18
N GLY A 291 28.79 37.20 -11.29
CA GLY A 291 28.15 36.42 -12.35
C GLY A 291 26.64 36.22 -12.22
N PHE A 292 26.02 36.68 -11.12
CA PHE A 292 24.57 36.59 -10.92
C PHE A 292 23.77 37.26 -12.04
N GLU A 293 24.18 38.47 -12.46
CA GLU A 293 23.51 39.22 -13.52
C GLU A 293 23.56 38.52 -14.89
N ALA A 294 24.64 37.79 -15.19
CA ALA A 294 24.73 36.97 -16.41
C ALA A 294 23.71 35.83 -16.39
N VAL A 295 23.60 35.13 -15.25
CA VAL A 295 22.59 34.08 -15.07
C VAL A 295 21.17 34.66 -15.13
N ARG A 296 20.95 35.81 -14.49
CA ARG A 296 19.66 36.52 -14.49
C ARG A 296 19.20 36.90 -15.90
N ALA A 297 20.13 37.39 -16.73
CA ALA A 297 19.84 37.75 -18.11
C ALA A 297 19.45 36.54 -18.98
N ALA A 298 19.89 35.33 -18.62
CA ALA A 298 19.58 34.09 -19.32
C ALA A 298 18.29 33.41 -18.85
N ILE A 299 17.65 33.89 -17.77
CA ILE A 299 16.37 33.33 -17.30
C ILE A 299 15.31 33.56 -18.38
N PRO A 300 14.52 32.54 -18.77
CA PRO A 300 13.45 32.71 -19.74
C PRO A 300 12.50 33.84 -19.33
N SER A 301 12.16 34.73 -20.26
CA SER A 301 11.31 35.90 -20.00
C SER A 301 9.92 35.53 -19.48
N SER A 302 9.45 34.32 -19.82
CA SER A 302 8.21 33.74 -19.30
C SER A 302 8.26 33.42 -17.80
N VAL A 303 9.46 33.25 -17.22
CA VAL A 303 9.70 33.02 -15.80
C VAL A 303 9.88 34.34 -15.05
N ALA A 304 10.70 35.25 -15.60
CA ALA A 304 10.96 36.58 -15.05
C ALA A 304 11.28 37.56 -16.18
N ALA A 305 10.60 38.71 -16.21
CA ALA A 305 10.87 39.75 -17.19
C ALA A 305 12.23 40.44 -16.89
N PRO A 306 13.00 40.85 -17.92
CA PRO A 306 14.24 41.58 -17.73
C PRO A 306 14.05 42.81 -16.81
N GLY A 307 14.98 43.02 -15.88
CA GLY A 307 14.90 44.12 -14.90
C GLY A 307 13.96 43.89 -13.71
N THR A 308 13.09 42.87 -13.73
CA THR A 308 12.22 42.60 -12.56
C THR A 308 12.98 41.88 -11.46
N ARG A 309 12.58 42.11 -10.19
CA ARG A 309 13.17 41.41 -9.04
C ARG A 309 12.78 39.94 -9.09
N LEU A 310 13.77 39.05 -9.07
CA LEU A 310 13.53 37.60 -9.05
C LEU A 310 12.80 37.18 -7.79
N TYR A 311 12.00 36.13 -7.92
CA TYR A 311 11.44 35.40 -6.77
C TYR A 311 12.57 35.02 -5.80
N SER A 312 12.37 35.23 -4.50
CA SER A 312 13.42 35.07 -3.49
C SER A 312 14.01 33.67 -3.44
N GLY A 313 13.21 32.63 -3.66
CA GLY A 313 13.68 31.25 -3.74
C GLY A 313 14.57 30.99 -4.97
N LEU A 314 14.26 31.60 -6.12
CA LEU A 314 15.07 31.47 -7.34
C LEU A 314 16.39 32.23 -7.20
N HIS A 315 16.34 33.45 -6.66
CA HIS A 315 17.53 34.23 -6.34
C HIS A 315 18.46 33.48 -5.39
N ARG A 316 17.91 32.87 -4.33
CA ARG A 316 18.67 32.05 -3.38
C ARG A 316 19.30 30.84 -4.07
N ALA A 317 18.54 30.09 -4.86
CA ALA A 317 19.02 28.92 -5.58
C ALA A 317 20.18 29.26 -6.54
N ILE A 318 20.08 30.36 -7.29
CA ILE A 318 21.15 30.81 -8.19
C ILE A 318 22.41 31.18 -7.39
N ASN A 319 22.24 31.94 -6.29
CA ASN A 319 23.38 32.28 -5.43
C ASN A 319 24.05 31.05 -4.83
N GLU A 320 23.27 30.08 -4.32
CA GLU A 320 23.81 28.82 -3.76
C GLU A 320 24.61 28.03 -4.80
N LEU A 321 24.17 27.98 -6.06
CA LEU A 321 24.93 27.32 -7.13
C LEU A 321 26.21 28.08 -7.51
N LEU A 322 26.16 29.42 -7.54
CA LEU A 322 27.31 30.27 -7.91
C LEU A 322 28.35 30.42 -6.81
N THR A 323 27.98 30.29 -5.53
CA THR A 323 28.92 30.26 -4.40
C THR A 323 29.41 28.86 -4.10
N GLY A 324 28.58 27.85 -4.36
CA GLY A 324 28.71 26.56 -3.72
C GLY A 324 28.21 26.60 -2.26
N ASP A 325 28.08 25.42 -1.69
CA ASP A 325 27.82 25.18 -0.27
C ASP A 325 28.61 23.94 0.15
N GLU A 326 29.82 24.16 0.70
CA GLU A 326 30.70 23.08 1.14
C GLU A 326 30.06 22.20 2.22
N ALA A 327 29.21 22.78 3.08
CA ALA A 327 28.53 22.03 4.13
C ALA A 327 27.48 21.07 3.56
N ALA A 328 26.85 21.45 2.44
CA ALA A 328 25.94 20.59 1.69
C ALA A 328 26.65 19.75 0.61
N GLY A 329 27.98 19.85 0.49
CA GLY A 329 28.77 19.19 -0.55
C GLY A 329 28.51 19.72 -1.97
N VAL A 330 27.89 20.89 -2.13
CA VAL A 330 27.56 21.48 -3.43
C VAL A 330 28.76 22.31 -3.91
N PRO A 331 29.48 21.90 -4.97
CA PRO A 331 30.61 22.68 -5.45
C PRO A 331 30.14 23.96 -6.16
N ARG A 332 31.04 24.93 -6.16
CA ARG A 332 30.87 26.20 -6.86
C ARG A 332 30.76 25.97 -8.37
N ARG A 333 29.78 26.60 -9.01
CA ARG A 333 29.59 26.57 -10.47
C ARG A 333 29.92 27.91 -11.12
N SER A 334 30.41 27.84 -12.36
CA SER A 334 30.52 29.03 -13.22
C SER A 334 29.14 29.52 -13.67
N PRO A 335 28.99 30.81 -14.02
CA PRO A 335 27.75 31.33 -14.57
C PRO A 335 27.24 30.54 -15.79
N ASP A 336 28.13 30.16 -16.71
CA ASP A 336 27.78 29.41 -17.91
C ASP A 336 27.21 28.02 -17.60
N GLN A 337 27.75 27.34 -16.58
CA GLN A 337 27.21 26.06 -16.11
C GLN A 337 25.80 26.23 -15.51
N VAL A 338 25.57 27.30 -14.74
CA VAL A 338 24.22 27.58 -14.19
C VAL A 338 23.23 27.94 -15.30
N ILE A 339 23.67 28.68 -16.32
CA ILE A 339 22.85 29.01 -17.50
C ILE A 339 22.48 27.74 -18.28
N ALA A 340 23.45 26.88 -18.57
CA ALA A 340 23.22 25.60 -19.24
C ALA A 340 22.21 24.74 -18.46
N ARG A 341 22.35 24.70 -17.13
CA ARG A 341 21.43 24.00 -16.22
C ARG A 341 20.01 24.56 -16.27
N ILE A 342 19.84 25.89 -16.22
CA ILE A 342 18.54 26.54 -16.38
C ILE A 342 17.89 26.15 -17.72
N ASN A 343 18.64 26.30 -18.82
CA ASN A 343 18.13 26.03 -20.16
C ASN A 343 17.70 24.57 -20.32
N ARG A 344 18.54 23.62 -19.90
CA ARG A 344 18.18 22.20 -19.97
C ARG A 344 16.99 21.84 -19.09
N ARG A 345 16.92 22.37 -17.86
CA ARG A 345 15.78 22.10 -16.97
C ARG A 345 14.50 22.67 -17.57
N TRP A 346 14.53 23.91 -18.03
CA TRP A 346 13.37 24.59 -18.56
C TRP A 346 12.89 23.97 -19.88
N TYR A 347 13.76 23.88 -20.89
CA TYR A 347 13.39 23.38 -22.22
C TYR A 347 13.34 21.85 -22.29
N GLY A 348 14.28 21.15 -21.65
CA GLY A 348 14.35 19.69 -21.69
C GLY A 348 13.22 18.99 -20.93
N GLN A 349 12.49 19.70 -20.06
CA GLN A 349 11.30 19.17 -19.37
C GLN A 349 9.99 19.80 -19.87
N ASN A 350 10.00 20.43 -21.06
CA ASN A 350 8.84 21.10 -21.65
C ASN A 350 8.13 22.05 -20.66
N ALA A 351 8.89 22.76 -19.83
CA ALA A 351 8.32 23.58 -18.75
C ALA A 351 7.48 24.73 -19.29
N GLU A 352 7.78 25.21 -20.49
CA GLU A 352 6.99 26.22 -21.18
C GLU A 352 5.56 25.73 -21.45
N GLU A 353 5.43 24.57 -22.10
CA GLU A 353 4.14 23.93 -22.38
C GLU A 353 3.38 23.61 -21.08
N ARG A 354 4.05 23.00 -20.10
CA ARG A 354 3.46 22.63 -18.80
C ARG A 354 3.02 23.82 -17.96
N SER A 355 3.55 25.01 -18.24
CA SER A 355 3.19 26.27 -17.56
C SER A 355 2.22 27.13 -18.37
N ALA A 356 1.75 26.66 -19.52
CA ALA A 356 0.72 27.34 -20.30
C ALA A 356 -0.61 27.35 -19.55
N ALA A 357 -1.41 28.41 -19.74
CA ALA A 357 -2.68 28.59 -19.04
C ALA A 357 -3.68 27.45 -19.31
N GLY A 358 -3.65 26.88 -20.52
CA GLY A 358 -4.52 25.79 -20.97
C GLY A 358 -3.98 24.38 -20.72
N TYR A 359 -2.82 24.22 -20.10
CA TYR A 359 -2.28 22.88 -19.82
C TYR A 359 -3.08 22.20 -18.71
N THR A 360 -3.63 21.01 -18.99
CA THR A 360 -4.50 20.24 -18.08
C THR A 360 -3.86 18.95 -17.56
N GLY A 361 -2.59 18.68 -17.89
CA GLY A 361 -1.88 17.51 -17.35
C GLY A 361 -1.66 17.61 -15.84
N ASP A 362 -1.56 16.45 -15.18
CA ASP A 362 -1.38 16.36 -13.72
C ASP A 362 -0.06 17.01 -13.23
N ASP A 363 0.91 17.13 -14.12
CA ASP A 363 2.22 17.71 -13.91
C ASP A 363 2.30 19.22 -14.24
N ARG A 364 1.15 19.91 -14.29
CA ARG A 364 1.03 21.35 -14.55
C ARG A 364 1.91 22.19 -13.60
N ILE A 365 2.67 23.11 -14.18
CA ILE A 365 3.49 24.07 -13.44
C ILE A 365 2.65 25.28 -13.04
N ARG A 366 2.26 25.35 -11.76
CA ARG A 366 1.45 26.46 -11.21
C ARG A 366 2.24 27.76 -11.04
N SER A 367 3.53 27.68 -10.70
CA SER A 367 4.42 28.83 -10.52
C SER A 367 5.76 28.56 -11.18
N ARG A 368 6.01 29.28 -12.28
CA ARG A 368 7.22 29.13 -13.10
C ARG A 368 8.50 29.39 -12.32
N SER A 369 8.53 30.48 -11.56
CA SER A 369 9.68 30.89 -10.74
C SER A 369 9.96 29.90 -9.60
N SER A 370 8.92 29.43 -8.90
CA SER A 370 9.09 28.45 -7.81
C SER A 370 9.58 27.10 -8.35
N TRP A 371 8.97 26.65 -9.46
CA TRP A 371 9.35 25.41 -10.11
C TRP A 371 10.79 25.46 -10.61
N LEU A 372 11.22 26.54 -11.28
CA LEU A 372 12.59 26.65 -11.76
C LEU A 372 13.59 26.66 -10.60
N ALA A 373 13.27 27.35 -9.49
CA ALA A 373 14.11 27.36 -8.29
C ALA A 373 14.31 25.95 -7.70
N GLU A 374 13.28 25.12 -7.72
CA GLU A 374 13.38 23.71 -7.29
C GLU A 374 14.13 22.86 -8.31
N ALA A 375 13.80 23.00 -9.60
CA ALA A 375 14.39 22.20 -10.68
C ALA A 375 15.91 22.39 -10.80
N ILE A 376 16.43 23.61 -10.59
CA ILE A 376 17.87 23.85 -10.63
C ILE A 376 18.59 23.38 -9.35
N ARG A 377 17.90 23.33 -8.20
CA ARG A 377 18.48 22.79 -6.95
C ARG A 377 18.54 21.26 -6.95
N ARG A 378 17.56 20.60 -7.55
CA ARG A 378 17.52 19.14 -7.64
C ARG A 378 18.72 18.60 -8.40
N GLN A 379 19.52 17.77 -7.73
CA GLN A 379 20.61 17.00 -8.35
C GLN A 379 20.08 15.66 -8.86
N ASP A 380 20.39 15.33 -10.11
CA ASP A 380 20.04 14.02 -10.68
C ASP A 380 21.10 12.96 -10.35
N CYS A 381 22.37 13.37 -10.27
CA CYS A 381 23.49 12.51 -9.93
C CYS A 381 23.69 12.49 -8.40
N PRO A 382 24.01 11.33 -7.78
CA PRO A 382 24.42 11.27 -6.39
C PRO A 382 25.74 12.00 -6.12
N ASP A 383 26.60 12.15 -7.14
CA ASP A 383 27.79 12.98 -7.06
C ASP A 383 27.40 14.47 -7.25
N PRO A 384 27.53 15.33 -6.23
CA PRO A 384 27.14 16.73 -6.31
C PRO A 384 28.04 17.56 -7.24
N SER A 385 29.23 17.03 -7.59
CA SER A 385 30.17 17.61 -8.55
C SER A 385 29.86 17.25 -9.99
N CYS A 386 28.93 16.33 -10.22
CA CYS A 386 28.46 16.01 -11.55
C CYS A 386 27.47 17.06 -12.06
N GLU A 387 27.78 17.62 -13.21
CA GLU A 387 26.86 18.37 -14.05
C GLU A 387 26.74 17.63 -15.38
N ASP A 388 25.56 17.08 -15.67
CA ASP A 388 25.22 16.45 -16.97
C ASP A 388 25.99 15.19 -17.35
N GLY A 389 26.58 14.54 -16.36
CA GLY A 389 27.45 13.42 -16.61
C GLY A 389 28.89 13.83 -16.86
N GLU A 390 29.29 15.06 -16.52
CA GLU A 390 30.68 15.53 -16.46
C GLU A 390 30.98 16.06 -15.05
N ILE A 391 32.19 15.79 -14.55
CA ILE A 391 32.62 16.30 -13.24
C ILE A 391 33.17 17.72 -13.41
N ILE A 392 32.60 18.67 -12.66
CA ILE A 392 33.01 20.08 -12.67
C ILE A 392 34.51 20.19 -12.36
N GLY A 393 35.26 20.81 -13.27
CA GLY A 393 36.69 21.10 -13.12
C GLY A 393 37.64 19.95 -13.49
N ALA A 394 37.13 18.73 -13.68
CA ALA A 394 37.96 17.57 -14.06
C ALA A 394 37.88 17.23 -15.55
N GLU A 395 36.91 17.78 -16.29
CA GLU A 395 36.62 17.46 -17.71
C GLU A 395 36.47 15.95 -17.98
N MET A 396 36.19 15.17 -16.93
CA MET A 396 36.00 13.73 -17.01
C MET A 396 34.51 13.39 -16.97
N PRO A 397 34.07 12.37 -17.72
CA PRO A 397 32.70 11.88 -17.63
C PRO A 397 32.44 11.29 -16.23
N CYS A 398 31.32 11.67 -15.62
CA CYS A 398 30.87 11.12 -14.36
C CYS A 398 30.53 9.64 -14.51
N ARG A 399 31.24 8.80 -13.74
CA ARG A 399 31.06 7.35 -13.74
C ARG A 399 29.64 6.93 -13.39
N ALA A 400 29.03 7.54 -12.36
CA ALA A 400 27.67 7.21 -11.93
C ALA A 400 26.63 7.52 -13.02
N CYS A 401 26.76 8.65 -13.72
CA CYS A 401 25.87 8.97 -14.84
C CYS A 401 26.08 8.02 -16.03
N ARG A 402 27.32 7.61 -16.32
CA ARG A 402 27.60 6.64 -17.38
C ARG A 402 26.97 5.28 -17.07
N GLU A 403 27.21 4.76 -15.87
CA GLU A 403 26.64 3.48 -15.41
C GLU A 403 25.10 3.52 -15.44
N ARG A 404 24.48 4.59 -14.96
CA ARG A 404 23.02 4.75 -15.04
C ARG A 404 22.50 4.80 -16.46
N ARG A 405 23.18 5.51 -17.39
CA ARG A 405 22.78 5.53 -18.82
C ARG A 405 22.92 4.15 -19.47
N GLU A 406 23.92 3.37 -19.08
CA GLU A 406 24.08 1.99 -19.54
C GLU A 406 22.99 1.08 -18.98
N GLU A 407 22.65 1.21 -17.70
CA GLU A 407 21.54 0.50 -17.07
C GLU A 407 20.20 0.85 -17.72
N GLU A 408 19.88 2.14 -17.88
CA GLU A 408 18.67 2.58 -18.59
C GLU A 408 18.60 2.01 -20.01
N ARG A 409 19.74 1.92 -20.71
CA ARG A 409 19.80 1.30 -22.03
C ARG A 409 19.49 -0.19 -21.96
N ARG A 410 20.05 -0.91 -20.99
CA ARG A 410 19.76 -2.33 -20.76
C ARG A 410 18.29 -2.54 -20.42
N VAL A 411 17.72 -1.76 -19.51
CA VAL A 411 16.30 -1.81 -19.14
C VAL A 411 15.40 -1.52 -20.34
N ARG A 412 15.74 -0.54 -21.19
CA ARG A 412 14.99 -0.28 -22.42
C ARG A 412 15.11 -1.42 -23.42
N GLN A 413 16.29 -2.02 -23.56
CA GLN A 413 16.49 -3.19 -24.43
C GLN A 413 15.68 -4.39 -23.95
N THR A 414 15.74 -4.74 -22.66
CA THR A 414 14.98 -5.86 -22.10
C THR A 414 13.46 -5.60 -22.18
N ALA A 415 13.01 -4.37 -21.98
CA ALA A 415 11.62 -4.00 -22.17
C ALA A 415 11.18 -4.12 -23.64
N ALA A 416 12.01 -3.70 -24.59
CA ALA A 416 11.73 -3.85 -26.02
C ALA A 416 11.68 -5.33 -26.44
N GLU A 417 12.59 -6.16 -25.94
CA GLU A 417 12.59 -7.61 -26.18
C GLU A 417 11.37 -8.29 -25.55
N ALA A 418 10.96 -7.89 -24.35
CA ALA A 418 9.74 -8.39 -23.72
C ALA A 418 8.48 -7.98 -24.50
N ALA A 419 8.41 -6.74 -24.97
CA ALA A 419 7.31 -6.27 -25.82
C ALA A 419 7.24 -7.04 -27.14
N ALA A 420 8.40 -7.27 -27.80
CA ALA A 420 8.46 -8.06 -29.03
C ALA A 420 8.05 -9.52 -28.81
N ARG A 421 8.45 -10.13 -27.68
CA ARG A 421 8.00 -11.49 -27.32
C ARG A 421 6.50 -11.56 -27.09
N TRP A 422 5.93 -10.59 -26.38
CA TRP A 422 4.49 -10.52 -26.12
C TRP A 422 3.69 -10.35 -27.43
N GLU A 423 4.16 -9.50 -28.34
CA GLU A 423 3.55 -9.32 -29.66
C GLU A 423 3.60 -10.62 -30.48
N ALA A 424 4.75 -11.30 -30.50
CA ALA A 424 4.89 -12.59 -31.18
C ALA A 424 3.99 -13.69 -30.59
N GLU A 425 3.83 -13.75 -29.26
CA GLU A 425 2.92 -14.69 -28.58
C GLU A 425 1.45 -14.37 -28.88
N THR A 426 1.10 -13.08 -28.93
CA THR A 426 -0.23 -12.62 -29.31
C THR A 426 -0.54 -13.00 -30.76
N ASP A 427 0.41 -12.84 -31.67
CA ASP A 427 0.29 -13.24 -33.08
C ASP A 427 0.17 -14.75 -33.24
N ALA A 428 1.00 -15.52 -32.53
CA ALA A 428 0.91 -16.97 -32.50
C ALA A 428 -0.46 -17.45 -31.99
N SER A 429 -0.99 -16.81 -30.94
CA SER A 429 -2.31 -17.11 -30.39
C SER A 429 -3.44 -16.81 -31.39
N ARG A 430 -3.36 -15.66 -32.09
CA ARG A 430 -4.31 -15.31 -33.16
C ARG A 430 -4.24 -16.29 -34.34
N ALA A 431 -3.04 -16.69 -34.74
CA ALA A 431 -2.83 -17.66 -35.81
C ALA A 431 -3.38 -19.05 -35.43
N ALA A 432 -3.18 -19.47 -34.18
CA ALA A 432 -3.71 -20.72 -33.64
C ALA A 432 -5.24 -20.73 -33.60
N ALA A 433 -5.87 -19.64 -33.13
CA ALA A 433 -7.33 -19.47 -33.15
C ALA A 433 -7.88 -19.54 -34.58
N ALA A 434 -7.29 -18.78 -35.52
CA ALA A 434 -7.69 -18.83 -36.93
C ALA A 434 -7.51 -20.22 -37.56
N ALA A 435 -6.51 -21.00 -37.12
CA ALA A 435 -6.35 -22.39 -37.57
C ALA A 435 -7.41 -23.33 -36.98
N ALA A 436 -7.82 -23.11 -35.73
CA ALA A 436 -8.92 -23.87 -35.12
C ALA A 436 -10.24 -23.60 -35.83
N ASP A 437 -10.54 -22.34 -36.12
CA ASP A 437 -11.75 -21.93 -36.86
C ASP A 437 -11.81 -22.56 -38.25
N ARG A 438 -10.68 -22.61 -38.98
CA ARG A 438 -10.60 -23.30 -40.28
C ARG A 438 -10.90 -24.79 -40.18
N ARG A 439 -10.35 -25.48 -39.18
CA ARG A 439 -10.64 -26.91 -38.96
C ARG A 439 -12.10 -27.15 -38.57
N GLU A 440 -12.71 -26.22 -37.85
CA GLU A 440 -14.14 -26.30 -37.52
C GLU A 440 -15.02 -26.11 -38.77
N ALA A 441 -14.69 -25.13 -39.63
CA ALA A 441 -15.36 -24.93 -40.90
C ALA A 441 -15.24 -26.17 -41.83
N GLU A 442 -14.05 -26.74 -41.97
CA GLU A 442 -13.81 -27.97 -42.75
C GLU A 442 -14.66 -29.14 -42.22
N ARG A 443 -14.73 -29.33 -40.90
CA ARG A 443 -15.58 -30.34 -40.27
C ARG A 443 -17.07 -30.09 -40.53
N ALA A 444 -17.52 -28.84 -40.46
CA ALA A 444 -18.90 -28.48 -40.76
C ALA A 444 -19.26 -28.74 -42.24
N GLU A 445 -18.35 -28.46 -43.17
CA GLU A 445 -18.52 -28.76 -44.59
C GLU A 445 -18.53 -30.27 -44.87
N GLU A 446 -17.63 -31.04 -44.24
CA GLU A 446 -17.63 -32.50 -44.31
C GLU A 446 -18.93 -33.08 -43.75
N GLU A 447 -19.38 -32.62 -42.59
CA GLU A 447 -20.65 -33.04 -42.01
C GLU A 447 -21.83 -32.71 -42.95
N SER A 448 -21.86 -31.51 -43.52
CA SER A 448 -22.86 -31.11 -44.50
C SER A 448 -22.89 -32.02 -45.73
N ARG A 449 -21.71 -32.37 -46.28
CA ARG A 449 -21.58 -33.34 -47.38
C ARG A 449 -22.13 -34.71 -47.01
N ILE A 450 -21.74 -35.24 -45.84
CA ILE A 450 -22.24 -36.53 -45.35
C ILE A 450 -23.76 -36.51 -45.16
N ARG A 451 -24.32 -35.43 -44.60
CA ARG A 451 -25.78 -35.25 -44.46
C ARG A 451 -26.48 -35.26 -45.83
N ALA A 452 -25.93 -34.57 -46.82
CA ALA A 452 -26.48 -34.55 -48.17
C ALA A 452 -26.43 -35.92 -48.86
N ASP A 453 -25.33 -36.67 -48.71
CA ASP A 453 -25.19 -38.03 -49.26
C ASP A 453 -26.20 -39.01 -48.64
N LEU A 454 -26.32 -38.99 -47.33
CA LEU A 454 -27.30 -39.81 -46.62
C LEU A 454 -28.74 -39.45 -47.00
N SER A 455 -29.02 -38.16 -47.23
CA SER A 455 -30.32 -37.68 -47.65
C SER A 455 -30.66 -38.20 -49.04
N ARG A 456 -29.72 -38.12 -49.99
CA ARG A 456 -29.87 -38.69 -51.35
C ARG A 456 -30.11 -40.20 -51.33
N GLY A 457 -29.47 -40.94 -50.42
CA GLY A 457 -29.67 -42.38 -50.29
C GLY A 457 -31.00 -42.78 -49.65
N GLY A 458 -31.82 -41.84 -49.16
CA GLY A 458 -33.03 -42.15 -48.37
C GLY A 458 -32.74 -42.76 -47.00
N VAL A 459 -31.47 -42.87 -46.61
CA VAL A 459 -31.02 -43.50 -45.36
C VAL A 459 -30.89 -42.47 -44.23
N TYR A 460 -30.94 -41.17 -44.54
CA TYR A 460 -30.81 -40.12 -43.53
C TYR A 460 -31.85 -40.21 -42.42
N GLY A 461 -33.12 -40.48 -42.76
CA GLY A 461 -34.19 -40.70 -41.79
C GLY A 461 -33.86 -41.88 -40.85
N ALA A 462 -33.50 -43.03 -41.41
CA ALA A 462 -33.17 -44.23 -40.65
C ALA A 462 -31.91 -44.06 -39.78
N LYS A 463 -30.87 -43.35 -40.27
CA LYS A 463 -29.65 -43.09 -39.50
C LYS A 463 -29.89 -42.06 -38.39
N LEU A 464 -30.69 -41.03 -38.65
CA LEU A 464 -31.08 -40.03 -37.65
C LEU A 464 -31.94 -40.68 -36.56
N GLU A 465 -32.93 -41.49 -36.93
CA GLU A 465 -33.72 -42.28 -35.98
C GLU A 465 -32.85 -43.22 -35.14
N HIS A 466 -31.88 -43.92 -35.75
CA HIS A 466 -30.93 -44.76 -35.02
C HIS A 466 -30.06 -43.95 -34.06
N GLN A 467 -29.57 -42.77 -34.46
CA GLN A 467 -28.75 -41.92 -33.59
C GLN A 467 -29.57 -41.28 -32.47
N VAL A 468 -30.79 -40.83 -32.74
CA VAL A 468 -31.74 -40.35 -31.72
C VAL A 468 -32.07 -41.48 -30.76
N ALA A 469 -32.36 -42.69 -31.24
CA ALA A 469 -32.59 -43.86 -30.40
C ALA A 469 -31.37 -44.18 -29.52
N LYS A 470 -30.15 -44.13 -30.06
CA LYS A 470 -28.90 -44.34 -29.31
C LYS A 470 -28.64 -43.23 -28.29
N HIS A 471 -28.91 -41.98 -28.64
CA HIS A 471 -28.82 -40.84 -27.72
C HIS A 471 -29.83 -40.96 -26.59
N MET A 472 -31.09 -41.25 -26.91
CA MET A 472 -32.16 -41.46 -25.93
C MET A 472 -31.90 -42.67 -25.04
N ALA A 473 -31.27 -43.73 -25.56
CA ALA A 473 -30.83 -44.87 -24.76
C ALA A 473 -29.74 -44.46 -23.74
N ARG A 474 -28.69 -43.73 -24.18
CA ARG A 474 -27.65 -43.20 -23.29
C ARG A 474 -28.19 -42.18 -22.28
N TRP A 475 -29.14 -41.36 -22.69
CA TRP A 475 -29.81 -40.42 -21.81
C TRP A 475 -30.60 -41.17 -20.73
N ARG A 476 -31.42 -42.16 -21.12
CA ARG A 476 -32.16 -43.01 -20.17
C ARG A 476 -31.22 -43.75 -19.23
N GLU A 477 -30.10 -44.29 -19.72
CA GLU A 477 -29.09 -44.96 -18.90
C GLU A 477 -28.52 -44.02 -17.82
N ARG A 478 -28.13 -42.80 -18.21
CA ARG A 478 -27.66 -41.77 -17.27
C ARG A 478 -28.75 -41.34 -16.29
N SER A 479 -29.97 -41.14 -16.76
CA SER A 479 -31.12 -40.78 -15.90
C SER A 479 -31.50 -41.91 -14.95
N SER A 480 -31.43 -43.16 -15.40
CA SER A 480 -31.65 -44.33 -14.55
C SER A 480 -30.51 -44.53 -13.56
N GLN A 481 -29.26 -44.24 -13.93
CA GLN A 481 -28.14 -44.24 -12.98
C GLN A 481 -28.27 -43.12 -11.95
N ALA A 482 -28.76 -41.93 -12.35
CA ALA A 482 -29.06 -40.84 -11.43
C ALA A 482 -30.24 -41.19 -10.49
N ALA A 483 -31.25 -41.91 -10.97
CA ALA A 483 -32.40 -42.35 -10.16
C ALA A 483 -32.12 -43.61 -9.32
N GLN A 484 -31.21 -44.49 -9.78
CA GLN A 484 -30.69 -45.67 -9.10
C GLN A 484 -29.39 -45.37 -8.36
N GLN A 485 -29.03 -44.10 -8.17
CA GLN A 485 -28.39 -43.71 -6.93
C GLN A 485 -29.52 -43.56 -5.90
N PRO A 486 -29.97 -44.64 -5.23
CA PRO A 486 -30.68 -44.46 -3.98
C PRO A 486 -29.75 -43.68 -3.05
N ALA A 487 -30.33 -43.08 -2.02
CA ALA A 487 -29.68 -42.36 -0.94
C ALA A 487 -28.63 -43.20 -0.13
N GLN A 488 -27.80 -44.02 -0.78
CA GLN A 488 -26.66 -44.72 -0.21
C GLN A 488 -25.49 -43.81 0.15
N LYS A 489 -25.53 -42.52 -0.23
CA LYS A 489 -24.68 -41.49 0.40
C LYS A 489 -25.25 -40.94 1.73
N GLN A 490 -26.43 -41.39 2.17
CA GLN A 490 -27.03 -41.04 3.47
C GLN A 490 -27.16 -42.23 4.44
N SER A 491 -26.75 -43.45 4.08
CA SER A 491 -26.86 -44.62 4.97
C SER A 491 -25.60 -45.49 5.07
N ALA A 492 -24.43 -44.96 4.70
CA ALA A 492 -23.17 -45.56 5.16
C ALA A 492 -23.06 -45.29 6.67
N ALA A 493 -23.49 -46.29 7.44
CA ALA A 493 -23.23 -46.39 8.86
C ALA A 493 -21.76 -46.07 9.13
N GLU A 494 -21.55 -45.15 10.07
CA GLU A 494 -20.29 -44.93 10.75
C GLU A 494 -19.60 -46.28 11.01
N PRO A 495 -18.28 -46.41 10.76
CA PRO A 495 -17.54 -47.41 11.50
C PRO A 495 -17.80 -47.16 12.98
N VAL A 496 -18.35 -48.16 13.68
CA VAL A 496 -18.34 -48.21 15.15
C VAL A 496 -16.88 -48.20 15.56
N LEU A 497 -16.32 -47.01 15.68
CA LEU A 497 -15.13 -46.75 16.43
C LEU A 497 -15.44 -47.22 17.86
N PRO A 498 -14.50 -47.90 18.54
CA PRO A 498 -14.66 -48.19 19.96
C PRO A 498 -15.03 -46.89 20.65
N ALA A 499 -15.95 -46.95 21.62
CA ALA A 499 -16.38 -45.83 22.44
C ALA A 499 -15.16 -45.07 22.98
N SER A 500 -14.66 -44.15 22.16
CA SER A 500 -13.70 -43.14 22.51
C SER A 500 -14.54 -42.19 23.31
N GLY A 501 -14.52 -42.39 24.61
CA GLY A 501 -15.02 -41.41 25.55
C GLY A 501 -14.54 -40.06 25.06
N TYR A 502 -15.49 -39.19 24.72
CA TYR A 502 -15.25 -37.77 24.79
C TYR A 502 -14.78 -37.55 26.22
N GLY A 503 -13.45 -37.55 26.40
CA GLY A 503 -12.82 -37.11 27.61
C GLY A 503 -13.44 -35.76 27.88
N SER A 504 -14.10 -35.65 29.04
CA SER A 504 -14.40 -34.37 29.63
C SER A 504 -13.24 -33.42 29.35
N PRO A 505 -13.49 -32.17 28.87
CA PRO A 505 -12.43 -31.22 28.60
C PRO A 505 -11.44 -31.28 29.75
N SER A 506 -10.14 -31.47 29.46
CA SER A 506 -9.13 -31.66 30.49
C SER A 506 -9.28 -30.56 31.54
N ASP A 507 -9.03 -30.88 32.80
CA ASP A 507 -9.14 -29.88 33.87
C ASP A 507 -8.21 -28.67 33.60
N GLU A 508 -7.15 -28.85 32.81
CA GLU A 508 -6.33 -27.78 32.24
C GLU A 508 -7.10 -26.87 31.26
N TYR A 509 -7.90 -27.41 30.35
CA TYR A 509 -8.72 -26.62 29.45
C TYR A 509 -9.83 -25.86 30.19
N ARG A 510 -10.43 -26.48 31.22
CA ARG A 510 -11.40 -25.80 32.08
C ARG A 510 -10.75 -24.70 32.92
N ALA A 511 -9.60 -24.98 33.54
CA ALA A 511 -8.84 -24.00 34.29
C ALA A 511 -8.37 -22.83 33.40
N TRP A 512 -7.94 -23.12 32.16
CA TRP A 512 -7.58 -22.10 31.18
C TRP A 512 -8.79 -21.24 30.81
N ARG A 513 -9.93 -21.84 30.46
CA ARG A 513 -11.16 -21.12 30.11
C ARG A 513 -11.65 -20.26 31.26
N ASP A 514 -11.64 -20.80 32.48
CA ASP A 514 -12.10 -20.11 33.68
C ASP A 514 -11.14 -18.95 34.05
N SER A 515 -9.83 -19.10 33.81
CA SER A 515 -8.84 -18.02 33.96
C SER A 515 -9.05 -16.86 32.96
N GLN A 516 -9.51 -17.16 31.74
CA GLN A 516 -9.82 -16.14 30.72
C GLN A 516 -11.10 -15.37 31.08
N THR A 517 -12.14 -16.07 31.56
CA THR A 517 -13.37 -15.42 32.01
C THR A 517 -13.20 -14.60 33.29
N ALA A 518 -12.26 -14.98 34.17
CA ALA A 518 -11.96 -14.22 35.38
C ALA A 518 -11.16 -12.93 35.11
N THR A 519 -10.32 -12.91 34.07
CA THR A 519 -9.42 -11.77 33.77
C THR A 519 -10.04 -10.73 32.84
N LEU A 520 -11.02 -11.12 32.01
CA LEU A 520 -11.69 -10.21 31.07
C LEU A 520 -12.36 -8.98 31.74
N PRO A 521 -13.14 -9.13 32.83
CA PRO A 521 -13.79 -7.99 33.47
C PRO A 521 -12.78 -6.99 34.05
N ALA A 522 -11.67 -7.48 34.62
CA ALA A 522 -10.60 -6.65 35.18
C ALA A 522 -9.81 -5.91 34.08
N ALA A 523 -9.54 -6.56 32.95
CA ALA A 523 -8.89 -5.94 31.80
C ALA A 523 -9.76 -4.83 31.17
N ILE A 524 -11.07 -5.07 31.06
CA ILE A 524 -12.04 -4.07 30.58
C ILE A 524 -12.13 -2.89 31.56
N ALA A 525 -12.14 -3.15 32.87
CA ALA A 525 -12.14 -2.10 33.89
C ALA A 525 -10.84 -1.25 33.86
N ARG A 526 -9.67 -1.87 33.70
CA ARG A 526 -8.38 -1.18 33.56
C ARG A 526 -8.33 -0.32 32.30
N ALA A 527 -8.79 -0.84 31.17
CA ALA A 527 -8.83 -0.08 29.91
C ALA A 527 -9.78 1.13 30.00
N ARG A 528 -10.89 1.00 30.76
CA ARG A 528 -11.80 2.13 31.04
C ARG A 528 -11.16 3.16 31.98
N ALA A 529 -10.42 2.72 33.01
CA ALA A 529 -9.70 3.59 33.92
C ALA A 529 -8.56 4.36 33.22
N ASP A 530 -7.76 3.69 32.38
CA ASP A 530 -6.69 4.34 31.60
C ASP A 530 -7.25 5.35 30.60
N LYS A 531 -8.41 5.05 30.00
CA LYS A 531 -9.10 5.98 29.10
C LYS A 531 -9.67 7.19 29.84
N ALA A 532 -10.11 7.03 31.09
CA ALA A 532 -10.53 8.13 31.94
C ALA A 532 -9.33 8.99 32.37
N ALA A 533 -8.23 8.37 32.79
CA ALA A 533 -7.01 9.07 33.20
C ALA A 533 -6.37 9.89 32.06
N ARG A 534 -6.43 9.40 30.81
CA ARG A 534 -5.99 10.15 29.62
C ARG A 534 -6.91 11.32 29.24
N ARG A 535 -8.14 11.34 29.75
CA ARG A 535 -9.10 12.44 29.53
C ARG A 535 -8.84 13.62 30.47
N ASP A 536 -8.29 13.35 31.65
CA ASP A 536 -8.03 14.35 32.69
C ASP A 536 -6.58 14.85 32.71
N THR A 537 -5.71 14.35 31.83
CA THR A 537 -4.36 14.89 31.67
C THR A 537 -4.44 16.16 30.80
N PRO A 538 -4.17 17.36 31.34
CA PRO A 538 -4.17 18.57 30.53
C PRO A 538 -3.08 18.44 29.46
N HIS A 539 -3.50 18.45 28.20
CA HIS A 539 -2.58 18.52 27.07
C HIS A 539 -1.80 19.84 27.18
N ASP A 540 -0.56 19.74 27.65
CA ASP A 540 0.42 20.81 27.55
C ASP A 540 0.71 20.99 26.07
N THR A 541 -0.03 21.93 25.46
CA THR A 541 0.15 22.34 24.08
C THR A 541 1.43 23.15 24.03
N GLY A 542 2.55 22.46 23.86
CA GLY A 542 3.81 23.03 23.43
C GLY A 542 3.62 23.72 22.09
N VAL A 543 3.25 25.00 22.14
CA VAL A 543 3.19 25.90 20.99
C VAL A 543 4.60 26.03 20.43
N ASN A 544 4.87 25.30 19.34
CA ASN A 544 5.99 25.59 18.45
C ASN A 544 5.66 26.89 17.71
N GLU A 545 6.17 28.02 18.20
CA GLU A 545 6.13 29.30 17.47
C GLU A 545 7.00 29.20 16.20
N ARG A 546 6.36 29.34 15.04
CA ARG A 546 6.95 29.81 13.77
C ARG A 546 6.06 30.87 13.14
#